data_AF-A0A532C952-F1
#
_entry.id   AF-A0A532C952-F1
#
_cell.length_a   1.000
_cell.length_b   1.000
_cell.length_c   1.000
_cell.angle_alpha   90.00
_cell.angle_beta   90.00
_cell.angle_gamma   90.00
#
_symmetry.space_group_name_H-M   'P 1'
#
loop_
_entity.id
_entity.type
_entity.pdbx_description
1 polymer ?
#
loop_
_entity_poly.entity_id
_entity_poly.type
_entity_poly.pdbx_seq_one_letter_code
_entity_poly.pdbx_strand_id
1 'polypeptide(L)'
;MKPTSIKKIVLAYSGGLDTSVILKWLQETYQAEIIAFCADLGQGEDLKAVKVKAQALGVKKVYVEDLRETFVKDYVFPMLRGNGMYEGCYLLGTSIARPLIARRQAEIALKEGAEAVSHGSTGKGNDQVRFQLVTNMLAPEIEVYAPWRDQEFLSRFRGRS
;
A
#
# COMPACT_ATOMS: atom_id res chain seq x y z
N MET A 1 -21.62 7.20 -2.86
CA MET A 1 -21.50 7.79 -1.51
C MET A 1 -20.25 7.19 -0.88
N LYS A 2 -19.34 8.02 -0.35
CA LYS A 2 -18.21 7.50 0.45
C LYS A 2 -18.79 6.79 1.68
N PRO A 3 -18.30 5.60 2.07
CA PRO A 3 -18.75 4.99 3.30
C PRO A 3 -18.35 5.92 4.44
N THR A 4 -19.33 6.59 5.02
CA THR A 4 -19.19 7.54 6.15
C THR A 4 -18.84 6.82 7.46
N SER A 5 -18.58 5.52 7.42
CA SER A 5 -18.34 4.66 8.57
C SER A 5 -16.91 4.13 8.72
N ILE A 6 -15.99 4.40 7.77
CA ILE A 6 -14.61 3.93 7.88
C ILE A 6 -13.91 4.73 8.99
N LYS A 7 -13.56 4.07 10.09
CA LYS A 7 -12.94 4.70 11.26
C LYS A 7 -11.44 4.47 11.32
N LYS A 8 -10.94 3.44 10.64
CA LYS A 8 -9.52 3.11 10.64
C LYS A 8 -9.06 2.57 9.28
N ILE A 9 -7.94 3.11 8.80
CA ILE A 9 -7.39 2.79 7.48
C ILE A 9 -5.90 2.45 7.60
N VAL A 10 -5.49 1.33 7.01
CA VAL A 10 -4.06 1.01 6.84
C VAL A 10 -3.57 1.51 5.48
N LEU A 11 -2.69 2.49 5.47
CA LEU A 11 -2.09 3.06 4.26
C LEU A 11 -0.72 2.43 3.98
N ALA A 12 -0.55 1.83 2.80
CA ALA A 12 0.77 1.50 2.26
C ALA A 12 1.52 2.82 1.96
N TYR A 13 2.51 3.14 2.79
CA TYR A 13 3.17 4.42 2.88
C TYR A 13 4.67 4.29 2.57
N SER A 14 5.11 4.91 1.48
CA SER A 14 6.53 4.92 1.07
C SER A 14 7.32 6.13 1.57
N GLY A 15 6.67 7.10 2.22
CA GLY A 15 7.31 8.38 2.54
C GLY A 15 7.43 9.35 1.37
N GLY A 16 7.06 8.94 0.15
CA GLY A 16 7.01 9.80 -1.02
C GLY A 16 5.95 10.90 -0.92
N LEU A 17 5.99 11.85 -1.86
CA LEU A 17 5.02 12.96 -1.90
C LEU A 17 3.59 12.44 -2.03
N ASP A 18 3.33 11.52 -2.97
CA ASP A 18 1.97 11.01 -3.23
C ASP A 18 1.35 10.36 -2.00
N THR A 19 2.08 9.44 -1.35
CA THR A 19 1.57 8.78 -0.14
C THR A 19 1.45 9.74 1.04
N SER A 20 2.23 10.82 1.09
CA SER A 20 2.11 11.86 2.12
C SER A 20 0.88 12.75 1.91
N VAL A 21 0.58 13.10 0.66
CA VAL A 21 -0.65 13.82 0.30
C VAL A 21 -1.87 12.93 0.55
N ILE A 22 -1.82 11.65 0.17
CA ILE A 22 -2.89 10.68 0.42
C ILE A 22 -3.13 10.52 1.92
N LEU A 23 -2.08 10.38 2.73
CA LEU A 23 -2.21 10.31 4.19
C LEU A 23 -3.02 11.48 4.74
N LYS A 24 -2.68 12.71 4.33
CA LYS A 24 -3.41 13.92 4.75
C LYS A 24 -4.83 13.97 4.21
N TRP A 25 -5.04 13.59 2.96
CA TRP A 25 -6.36 13.48 2.36
C TRP A 25 -7.26 12.52 3.15
N LEU A 26 -6.77 11.34 3.50
CA LEU A 26 -7.55 10.36 4.28
C LEU A 26 -7.94 10.90 5.66
N GLN A 27 -7.01 11.59 6.34
CA GLN A 27 -7.29 12.25 7.61
C GLN A 27 -8.38 13.33 7.48
N GLU A 28 -8.31 14.17 6.45
CA GLU A 28 -9.28 15.26 6.22
C GLU A 28 -10.65 14.74 5.78
N THR A 29 -10.68 13.79 4.85
CA THR A 29 -11.90 13.32 4.19
C THR A 29 -12.70 12.34 5.05
N TYR A 30 -12.02 11.41 5.71
CA TYR A 30 -12.69 10.34 6.47
C TYR A 30 -12.67 10.58 7.98
N GLN A 31 -11.83 11.51 8.47
CA GLN A 31 -11.58 11.69 9.91
C GLN A 31 -11.20 10.37 10.60
N ALA A 32 -10.61 9.45 9.84
CA ALA A 32 -10.26 8.12 10.27
C ALA A 32 -8.88 8.08 10.93
N GLU A 33 -8.68 7.13 11.83
CA GLU A 33 -7.34 6.78 12.30
C GLU A 33 -6.55 6.14 11.15
N ILE A 34 -5.44 6.78 10.78
CA ILE A 34 -4.55 6.24 9.74
C ILE A 34 -3.39 5.51 10.39
N ILE A 35 -3.19 4.26 9.99
CA ILE A 35 -2.01 3.46 10.30
C ILE A 35 -1.12 3.45 9.06
N ALA A 36 0.12 3.92 9.19
CA ALA A 36 1.08 3.87 8.09
C ALA A 36 1.82 2.53 8.10
N PHE A 37 1.91 1.88 6.95
CA PHE A 37 2.63 0.63 6.76
C PHE A 37 3.69 0.78 5.66
N CYS A 38 4.94 0.48 5.98
CA CYS A 38 6.07 0.47 5.06
C CYS A 38 6.71 -0.92 5.07
N ALA A 39 6.87 -1.50 3.89
CA ALA A 39 7.54 -2.78 3.70
C ALA A 39 8.98 -2.54 3.22
N ASP A 40 9.96 -3.11 3.92
CA ASP A 40 11.33 -3.22 3.45
C ASP A 40 11.51 -4.50 2.65
N LEU A 41 11.77 -4.34 1.36
CA LEU A 41 12.10 -5.42 0.43
C LEU A 41 13.52 -5.27 -0.13
N GLY A 42 14.36 -4.43 0.51
CA GLY A 42 15.74 -4.18 0.10
C GLY A 42 15.89 -2.98 -0.82
N GLN A 43 14.94 -2.05 -0.85
CA GLN A 43 14.99 -0.86 -1.72
C GLN A 43 16.05 0.19 -1.32
N GLY A 44 16.69 0.05 -0.15
CA GLY A 44 17.77 0.95 0.29
C GLY A 44 17.32 2.34 0.78
N GLU A 45 16.02 2.52 1.05
CA GLU A 45 15.47 3.77 1.58
C GLU A 45 15.75 3.95 3.08
N ASP A 46 15.83 5.19 3.54
CA ASP A 46 15.88 5.49 4.98
C ASP A 46 14.49 5.29 5.62
N LEU A 47 14.22 4.05 6.01
CA LEU A 47 12.96 3.67 6.64
C LEU A 47 12.72 4.37 7.99
N LYS A 48 13.78 4.83 8.66
CA LYS A 48 13.64 5.65 9.87
C LYS A 48 13.06 7.01 9.50
N ALA A 49 13.53 7.63 8.43
CA ALA A 49 12.96 8.87 7.91
C ALA A 49 11.50 8.71 7.49
N VAL A 50 11.11 7.58 6.90
CA VAL A 50 9.69 7.29 6.56
C VAL A 50 8.82 7.31 7.82
N LYS A 51 9.27 6.66 8.90
CA LYS A 51 8.54 6.65 10.18
C LYS A 51 8.42 8.05 10.79
N VAL A 52 9.53 8.80 10.84
CA VAL A 52 9.54 10.17 11.37
C VAL A 52 8.60 11.07 10.58
N LYS A 53 8.60 10.95 9.25
CA LYS A 53 7.71 11.73 8.38
C LYS A 53 6.24 11.40 8.60
N ALA A 54 5.87 10.13 8.70
CA ALA A 54 4.49 9.72 9.00
C ALA A 54 4.02 10.29 10.36
N GLN A 55 4.87 10.21 11.39
CA GLN A 55 4.57 10.74 12.71
C GLN A 55 4.41 12.27 12.70
N ALA A 56 5.27 12.99 11.98
CA ALA A 56 5.14 14.43 11.79
C ALA A 56 3.82 14.83 11.10
N LEU A 57 3.23 13.93 10.31
CA LEU A 57 1.91 14.10 9.70
C LEU A 57 0.74 13.66 10.62
N GLY A 58 1.01 13.35 11.88
CA GLY A 58 -0.02 13.02 12.88
C GLY A 58 -0.44 11.55 12.92
N VAL A 59 0.32 10.66 12.27
CA VAL A 59 0.09 9.21 12.38
C VAL A 59 0.62 8.69 13.72
N LYS A 60 -0.28 8.08 14.52
CA LYS A 60 0.07 7.52 15.84
C LYS A 60 0.80 6.18 15.73
N LYS A 61 0.46 5.37 14.72
CA LYS A 61 0.96 4.00 14.57
C LYS A 61 1.58 3.79 13.20
N VAL A 62 2.87 3.41 13.20
CA VAL A 62 3.65 3.14 11.99
C VAL A 62 4.25 1.75 12.08
N TYR A 63 3.93 0.91 11.10
CA TYR A 63 4.56 -0.38 10.87
C TYR A 63 5.66 -0.20 9.83
N VAL A 64 6.90 -0.52 10.21
CA VAL A 64 8.03 -0.66 9.30
C VAL A 64 8.52 -2.09 9.45
N GLU A 65 8.35 -2.90 8.43
CA GLU A 65 8.61 -4.34 8.52
C GLU A 65 9.64 -4.80 7.50
N ASP A 66 10.65 -5.51 8.01
CA ASP A 66 11.61 -6.23 7.19
C ASP A 66 10.96 -7.49 6.62
N LEU A 67 10.69 -7.46 5.31
CA LEU A 67 10.09 -8.56 4.57
C LEU A 67 11.07 -9.16 3.56
N ARG A 68 12.36 -8.83 3.63
CA ARG A 68 13.38 -9.26 2.65
C ARG A 68 13.51 -10.78 2.60
N GLU A 69 13.61 -11.43 3.75
CA GLU A 69 13.72 -12.90 3.83
C GLU A 69 12.47 -13.57 3.26
N THR A 70 11.28 -13.13 3.67
CA THR A 70 10.00 -13.62 3.14
C THR A 70 9.89 -13.40 1.64
N PHE A 71 10.33 -12.24 1.15
CA PHE A 71 10.30 -11.92 -0.27
C PHE A 71 11.18 -12.86 -1.08
N VAL A 72 12.42 -13.08 -0.64
CA VAL A 72 13.34 -13.98 -1.34
C VAL A 72 12.81 -15.42 -1.30
N LYS A 73 12.47 -15.91 -0.11
CA LYS A 73 12.10 -17.31 0.11
C LYS A 73 10.78 -17.69 -0.55
N ASP A 74 9.75 -16.86 -0.42
CA ASP A 74 8.37 -17.22 -0.80
C ASP A 74 7.93 -16.63 -2.14
N TYR A 75 8.67 -15.67 -2.70
CA TYR A 75 8.30 -15.02 -3.97
C TYR A 75 9.39 -15.15 -5.02
N VAL A 76 10.64 -14.76 -4.71
CA VAL A 76 11.75 -14.80 -5.68
C VAL A 76 12.12 -16.25 -6.04
N PHE A 77 12.37 -17.12 -5.05
CA PHE A 77 12.78 -18.50 -5.33
C PHE A 77 11.71 -19.32 -6.06
N PRO A 78 10.41 -19.25 -5.71
CA PRO A 78 9.38 -19.93 -6.49
C PRO A 78 9.29 -19.43 -7.93
N MET A 79 9.37 -18.11 -8.15
CA MET A 79 9.40 -17.53 -9.50
C MET A 79 10.61 -18.04 -10.30
N LEU A 80 11.78 -18.07 -9.68
CA LEU A 80 13.02 -18.55 -10.30
C LEU A 80 12.93 -20.04 -10.69
N ARG A 81 12.42 -20.90 -9.79
CA ARG A 81 12.20 -22.33 -10.07
C ARG A 81 11.25 -22.56 -11.24
N GLY A 82 10.26 -21.68 -11.40
CA GLY A 82 9.31 -21.71 -12.51
C GLY A 82 9.83 -21.10 -13.81
N ASN A 83 11.08 -20.59 -13.84
CA ASN A 83 11.60 -19.77 -14.94
C ASN A 83 10.63 -18.63 -15.32
N GLY A 84 10.03 -18.00 -14.31
CA GLY A 84 8.99 -16.99 -14.48
C GLY A 84 9.48 -15.80 -15.30
N MET A 85 8.95 -15.66 -16.51
CA MET A 85 9.34 -14.62 -17.44
C MET A 85 8.11 -14.13 -18.21
N TYR A 86 7.93 -12.83 -18.23
CA TYR A 86 6.86 -12.17 -18.97
C TYR A 86 7.39 -11.66 -20.30
N GLU A 87 6.65 -11.92 -21.38
CA GLU A 87 6.98 -11.51 -22.75
C GLU A 87 8.42 -11.82 -23.17
N GLY A 88 8.99 -12.93 -22.65
CA GLY A 88 10.30 -13.43 -23.07
C GLY A 88 11.51 -12.66 -22.50
N CYS A 89 11.33 -11.63 -21.68
CA CYS A 89 12.45 -10.83 -21.17
C CYS A 89 12.28 -10.28 -19.75
N TYR A 90 11.05 -10.09 -19.25
CA TYR A 90 10.82 -9.41 -17.99
C TYR A 90 10.68 -10.40 -16.82
N LEU A 91 11.59 -10.32 -15.85
CA LEU A 91 11.63 -11.17 -14.65
C LEU A 91 10.70 -10.73 -13.52
N LEU A 92 9.61 -10.01 -13.84
CA LEU A 92 8.46 -9.81 -12.94
C LEU A 92 8.75 -9.17 -11.56
N GLY A 93 9.92 -8.55 -11.34
CA GLY A 93 10.33 -8.07 -10.01
C GLY A 93 9.30 -7.19 -9.29
N THR A 94 8.69 -6.24 -10.00
CA THR A 94 7.60 -5.42 -9.45
C THR A 94 6.36 -6.26 -9.18
N SER A 95 6.00 -7.15 -10.11
CA SER A 95 4.79 -7.96 -10.05
C SER A 95 4.77 -8.90 -8.84
N ILE A 96 5.93 -9.48 -8.47
CA ILE A 96 6.00 -10.42 -7.34
C ILE A 96 6.11 -9.73 -5.98
N ALA A 97 6.60 -8.48 -5.94
CA ALA A 97 6.68 -7.70 -4.70
C ALA A 97 5.29 -7.25 -4.19
N ARG A 98 4.39 -6.84 -5.10
CA ARG A 98 3.09 -6.26 -4.70
C ARG A 98 2.18 -7.21 -3.92
N PRO A 99 2.07 -8.51 -4.27
CA PRO A 99 1.28 -9.44 -3.48
C PRO A 99 1.77 -9.62 -2.06
N LEU A 100 3.09 -9.59 -1.82
CA LEU A 100 3.64 -9.64 -0.46
C LEU A 100 3.23 -8.39 0.35
N ILE A 101 3.37 -7.21 -0.24
CA ILE A 101 3.01 -5.95 0.43
C ILE A 101 1.50 -5.93 0.72
N ALA A 102 0.67 -6.26 -0.27
CA ALA A 102 -0.78 -6.25 -0.14
C ALA A 102 -1.28 -7.28 0.89
N ARG A 103 -0.72 -8.50 0.87
CA ARG A 103 -0.99 -9.52 1.90
C ARG A 103 -0.68 -8.98 3.29
N ARG A 104 0.53 -8.44 3.46
CA ARG A 104 0.93 -7.97 4.79
C ARG A 104 0.12 -6.77 5.26
N GLN A 105 -0.25 -5.88 4.34
CA GLN A 105 -1.14 -4.77 4.62
C GLN A 105 -2.52 -5.25 5.09
N ALA A 106 -3.10 -6.26 4.43
CA ALA A 106 -4.37 -6.86 4.82
C ALA A 106 -4.29 -7.54 6.20
N GLU A 107 -3.22 -8.28 6.48
CA GLU A 107 -2.97 -8.87 7.80
C GLU A 107 -2.90 -7.82 8.92
N ILE A 108 -2.24 -6.68 8.65
CA ILE A 108 -2.20 -5.55 9.59
C ILE A 108 -3.60 -4.96 9.75
N ALA A 109 -4.36 -4.79 8.68
CA ALA A 109 -5.72 -4.27 8.75
C ALA A 109 -6.62 -5.15 9.63
N LEU A 110 -6.61 -6.47 9.42
CA LEU A 110 -7.33 -7.44 10.24
C LEU A 110 -6.89 -7.38 11.70
N LYS A 111 -5.57 -7.38 11.96
CA LYS A 111 -5.01 -7.31 13.31
C LYS A 111 -5.43 -6.05 14.06
N GLU A 112 -5.52 -4.93 13.36
CA GLU A 112 -5.85 -3.62 13.95
C GLU A 112 -7.35 -3.33 13.97
N GLY A 113 -8.17 -4.21 13.41
CA GLY A 113 -9.60 -3.98 13.21
C GLY A 113 -9.86 -2.75 12.33
N ALA A 114 -9.03 -2.54 11.30
CA ALA A 114 -9.25 -1.50 10.30
C ALA A 114 -10.33 -1.96 9.32
N GLU A 115 -11.22 -1.06 8.91
CA GLU A 115 -12.27 -1.39 7.93
C GLU A 115 -11.78 -1.24 6.48
N ALA A 116 -10.66 -0.54 6.27
CA ALA A 116 -10.14 -0.31 4.93
C ALA A 116 -8.61 -0.32 4.85
N VAL A 117 -8.12 -0.57 3.63
CA VAL A 117 -6.73 -0.36 3.22
C VAL A 117 -6.67 0.68 2.11
N SER A 118 -5.54 1.39 2.02
CA SER A 118 -5.29 2.35 0.96
C SER A 118 -3.87 2.27 0.42
N HIS A 119 -3.67 2.69 -0.83
CA HIS A 119 -2.37 2.63 -1.51
C HIS A 119 -2.15 3.83 -2.44
N GLY A 120 -0.88 4.15 -2.70
CA GLY A 120 -0.48 5.25 -3.59
C GLY A 120 -0.40 4.91 -5.08
N SER A 121 -0.68 3.67 -5.49
CA SER A 121 -0.59 3.26 -6.91
C SER A 121 -1.50 4.09 -7.82
N THR A 122 -0.99 4.47 -8.98
CA THR A 122 -1.71 5.31 -9.96
C THR A 122 -2.96 4.60 -10.50
N GLY A 123 -4.00 5.38 -10.82
CA GLY A 123 -5.28 4.86 -11.31
C GLY A 123 -5.26 4.25 -12.71
N LYS A 124 -4.12 4.33 -13.43
CA LYS A 124 -3.91 3.71 -14.74
C LYS A 124 -2.83 2.62 -14.74
N GLY A 125 -2.20 2.36 -13.59
CA GLY A 125 -1.10 1.39 -13.48
C GLY A 125 -1.59 -0.01 -13.09
N ASN A 126 -0.73 -1.01 -13.29
CA ASN A 126 -1.01 -2.41 -12.92
C ASN A 126 -1.00 -2.66 -11.41
N ASP A 127 -0.27 -1.85 -10.64
CA ASP A 127 -0.10 -2.07 -9.20
C ASP A 127 -1.41 -1.97 -8.42
N GLN A 128 -2.33 -1.08 -8.81
CA GLN A 128 -3.64 -0.98 -8.17
C GLN A 128 -4.42 -2.30 -8.27
N VAL A 129 -4.28 -3.02 -9.39
CA VAL A 129 -4.94 -4.31 -9.62
C VAL A 129 -4.32 -5.36 -8.72
N ARG A 130 -2.98 -5.38 -8.61
CA ARG A 130 -2.24 -6.30 -7.75
C ARG A 130 -2.62 -6.14 -6.28
N PHE A 131 -2.71 -4.90 -5.79
CA PHE A 131 -3.18 -4.61 -4.43
C PHE A 131 -4.64 -5.06 -4.23
N GLN A 132 -5.54 -4.61 -5.10
CA GLN A 132 -6.98 -4.90 -4.98
C GLN A 132 -7.27 -6.40 -4.99
N LEU A 133 -6.69 -7.15 -5.93
CA LEU A 133 -6.95 -8.58 -6.06
C LEU A 133 -6.50 -9.36 -4.83
N VAL A 134 -5.32 -9.04 -4.31
CA VAL A 134 -4.75 -9.74 -3.16
C VAL A 134 -5.54 -9.43 -1.89
N THR A 135 -5.92 -8.17 -1.67
CA THR A 135 -6.77 -7.82 -0.52
C THR A 135 -8.13 -8.51 -0.62
N ASN A 136 -8.80 -8.44 -1.78
CA ASN A 136 -10.11 -9.08 -1.96
C ASN A 136 -10.06 -10.60 -1.75
N MET A 137 -8.93 -11.24 -2.07
CA MET A 137 -8.77 -12.68 -1.90
C MET A 137 -8.50 -13.08 -0.45
N LEU A 138 -7.74 -12.27 0.29
CA LEU A 138 -7.25 -12.63 1.63
C LEU A 138 -8.08 -12.03 2.77
N ALA A 139 -8.72 -10.89 2.52
CA ALA A 139 -9.52 -10.14 3.48
C ALA A 139 -10.69 -9.46 2.75
N PRO A 140 -11.66 -10.23 2.20
CA PRO A 140 -12.79 -9.70 1.43
C PRO A 140 -13.67 -8.71 2.21
N GLU A 141 -13.62 -8.72 3.53
CA GLU A 141 -14.31 -7.79 4.43
C GLU A 141 -13.65 -6.40 4.50
N ILE A 142 -12.40 -6.27 4.03
CA ILE A 142 -11.63 -5.03 4.07
C ILE A 142 -11.86 -4.24 2.78
N GLU A 143 -12.33 -3.00 2.91
CA GLU A 143 -12.52 -2.12 1.76
C GLU A 143 -11.18 -1.62 1.21
N VAL A 144 -10.99 -1.66 -0.10
CA VAL A 144 -9.80 -1.08 -0.75
C VAL A 144 -10.14 0.30 -1.28
N TYR A 145 -9.66 1.34 -0.60
CA TYR A 145 -9.77 2.71 -1.07
C TYR A 145 -8.53 3.13 -1.86
N ALA A 146 -8.70 3.38 -3.16
CA ALA A 146 -7.63 3.83 -4.05
C ALA A 146 -7.87 5.29 -4.48
N PRO A 147 -7.18 6.29 -3.88
CA PRO A 147 -7.44 7.71 -4.12
C PRO A 147 -7.31 8.12 -5.59
N TRP A 148 -6.37 7.53 -6.34
CA TRP A 148 -6.20 7.83 -7.76
C TRP A 148 -7.32 7.30 -8.68
N ARG A 149 -8.33 6.62 -8.13
CA ARG A 149 -9.60 6.28 -8.81
C ARG A 149 -10.78 7.12 -8.32
N ASP A 150 -10.58 7.94 -7.28
CA ASP A 150 -11.60 8.80 -6.69
C ASP A 150 -11.68 10.13 -7.44
N GLN A 151 -12.88 10.47 -7.93
CA GLN A 151 -13.09 11.69 -8.73
C GLN A 151 -12.83 12.97 -7.93
N GLU A 152 -13.09 12.99 -6.63
CA GLU A 152 -12.89 14.15 -5.78
C GLU A 152 -11.39 14.37 -5.54
N PHE A 153 -10.65 13.30 -5.26
CA PHE A 153 -9.20 13.33 -5.13
C PHE A 153 -8.54 13.81 -6.43
N LEU A 154 -8.93 13.24 -7.57
CA LEU A 154 -8.40 13.62 -8.89
C LEU A 154 -8.72 15.08 -9.25
N SER A 155 -9.90 15.57 -8.84
CA SER A 155 -10.31 16.96 -9.08
C SER A 155 -9.47 17.95 -8.28
N ARG A 156 -9.09 17.60 -7.03
CA ARG A 156 -8.22 18.40 -6.16
C ARG A 156 -6.75 18.32 -6.58
N PHE A 157 -6.27 17.14 -6.99
CA PHE A 157 -4.88 16.86 -7.31
C PHE A 157 -4.71 16.49 -8.78
N ARG A 158 -4.55 17.51 -9.64
CA ARG A 158 -4.43 17.34 -11.10
C ARG A 158 -3.03 16.93 -11.60
N GLY A 159 -2.03 16.90 -10.72
CA GLY A 159 -0.66 16.54 -11.05
C GLY A 159 0.37 17.36 -10.28
N ARG A 160 1.66 17.09 -10.52
CA ARG A 160 2.77 17.89 -10.02
C ARG A 160 3.15 18.87 -11.14
N SER A 161 2.96 20.16 -10.91
CA SER A 161 3.46 21.23 -11.79
C SER A 161 4.94 21.47 -11.54
#